data_AF-A0A924J243-F1
#
_entry.id   AF-A0A924J243-F1
#
_cell.length_a   1.000
_cell.length_b   1.000
_cell.length_c   1.000
_cell.angle_alpha   90.00
_cell.angle_beta   90.00
_cell.angle_gamma   90.00
#
_symmetry.space_group_name_H-M   'P 1'
#
loop_
_entity.id
_entity.type
_entity.pdbx_description
1 polymer ?
#
loop_
_entity_poly.entity_id
_entity_poly.type
_entity_poly.pdbx_seq_one_letter_code
_entity_poly.pdbx_strand_id
1 'polypeptide(L)'
;MARRRVDGPGAVVYGIAIGATLPKHQSLIDSTGTPMDSSLLSYSLTGIVAHLVHLGIATVAVIVFVAIYVMMTPHHEFRLIRQGNAAAAISLGGAILGYTLPLAKAVAQSESIMDMLLWSGVALVAQLVAYGTTRLLLPQLSAHVDEGKTASAIFLAAIAVAIGLLNSAAMTA
;
A
#
# COMPACT_ATOMS: atom_id res chain seq x y z
N MET A 1 -35.26 -34.62 -23.08
CA MET A 1 -35.04 -34.31 -21.64
C MET A 1 -33.66 -34.84 -21.27
N ALA A 2 -32.71 -34.15 -20.64
CA ALA A 2 -32.62 -32.79 -20.18
C ALA A 2 -31.12 -32.48 -19.88
N ARG A 3 -30.69 -31.28 -20.28
CA ARG A 3 -29.59 -30.43 -19.77
C ARG A 3 -28.15 -30.95 -19.80
N ARG A 4 -27.38 -30.39 -20.75
CA ARG A 4 -25.93 -30.15 -20.64
C ARG A 4 -25.65 -29.37 -19.34
N ARG A 5 -24.75 -29.86 -18.49
CA ARG A 5 -24.05 -29.05 -17.50
C ARG A 5 -22.79 -28.50 -18.16
N VAL A 6 -22.81 -27.21 -18.43
CA VAL A 6 -21.64 -26.40 -18.71
C VAL A 6 -21.17 -25.91 -17.33
N ASP A 7 -20.22 -26.61 -16.74
CA ASP A 7 -19.54 -26.12 -15.53
C ASP A 7 -18.16 -25.63 -16.00
N GLY A 8 -18.13 -24.40 -16.50
CA GLY A 8 -16.90 -23.69 -16.85
C GLY A 8 -16.15 -23.17 -15.61
N PRO A 9 -14.86 -22.83 -15.75
CA PRO A 9 -14.09 -22.20 -14.70
C PRO A 9 -14.52 -20.73 -14.55
N GLY A 10 -15.42 -20.44 -13.60
CA GLY A 10 -15.91 -19.08 -13.41
C GLY A 10 -17.06 -18.94 -12.41
N ALA A 11 -16.80 -19.22 -11.13
CA ALA A 11 -17.54 -18.76 -9.94
C ALA A 11 -16.91 -19.51 -8.76
N VAL A 12 -16.05 -18.94 -7.92
CA VAL A 12 -16.30 -17.86 -6.96
C VAL A 12 -14.92 -17.26 -6.65
N VAL A 13 -14.53 -16.14 -7.26
CA VAL A 13 -14.62 -14.78 -6.69
C VAL A 13 -14.05 -14.69 -5.26
N TYR A 14 -12.80 -14.22 -5.17
CA TYR A 14 -12.15 -13.58 -4.02
C TYR A 14 -12.71 -13.95 -2.64
N GLY A 15 -12.49 -15.20 -2.24
CA GLY A 15 -12.44 -15.53 -0.83
C GLY A 15 -11.23 -14.81 -0.24
N ILE A 16 -11.46 -13.88 0.67
CA ILE A 16 -10.50 -13.59 1.74
C ILE A 16 -10.35 -14.91 2.50
N ALA A 17 -9.53 -15.80 1.98
CA ALA A 17 -9.08 -16.99 2.66
C ALA A 17 -8.03 -16.49 3.66
N ILE A 18 -8.51 -15.91 4.77
CA ILE A 18 -7.75 -15.97 6.00
C ILE A 18 -7.67 -17.46 6.28
N GLY A 19 -6.59 -18.07 5.83
CA GLY A 19 -6.15 -19.42 6.19
C GLY A 19 -5.75 -19.48 7.66
N ALA A 20 -6.53 -18.86 8.55
CA ALA A 20 -6.74 -19.41 9.87
C ALA A 20 -7.53 -20.70 9.64
N THR A 21 -6.81 -21.77 9.33
CA THR A 21 -7.23 -23.12 9.66
C THR A 21 -7.50 -23.09 11.15
N LEU A 22 -8.73 -22.73 11.55
CA LEU A 22 -9.18 -22.76 12.93
C LEU A 22 -8.88 -24.18 13.42
N PRO A 23 -7.97 -24.36 14.40
CA PRO A 23 -7.70 -25.68 14.92
C PRO A 23 -9.02 -26.21 15.46
N LYS A 24 -9.58 -27.20 14.76
CA LYS A 24 -10.74 -27.94 15.24
C LYS A 24 -10.31 -28.64 16.52
N HIS A 25 -10.62 -28.01 17.64
CA HIS A 25 -10.79 -28.69 18.92
C HIS A 25 -9.60 -29.60 19.29
N GLN A 26 -8.37 -29.07 19.29
CA GLN A 26 -7.31 -29.73 20.05
C GLN A 26 -7.57 -29.38 21.53
N SER A 27 -7.97 -30.40 22.26
CA SER A 27 -8.13 -30.52 23.71
C SER A 27 -7.03 -29.81 24.55
N LEU A 28 -7.18 -29.86 25.88
CA LEU A 28 -6.11 -29.69 26.90
C LEU A 28 -6.05 -28.26 27.47
N ILE A 29 -6.55 -28.00 28.69
CA ILE A 29 -5.72 -28.10 29.90
C ILE A 29 -4.23 -28.00 29.53
N ASP A 30 -3.64 -26.81 29.62
CA ASP A 30 -2.19 -26.75 29.70
C ASP A 30 -1.78 -27.59 30.93
N SER A 31 -0.95 -28.61 30.70
CA SER A 31 -0.47 -29.55 31.74
C SER A 31 0.28 -28.87 32.90
N THR A 32 0.47 -27.54 32.84
CA THR A 32 1.21 -26.70 33.78
C THR A 32 0.34 -25.98 34.81
N GLY A 33 -0.99 -25.98 34.68
CA GLY A 33 -1.89 -25.33 35.66
C GLY A 33 -1.87 -23.80 35.65
N THR A 34 -1.36 -23.14 34.61
CA THR A 34 -1.40 -21.67 34.50
C THR A 34 -2.77 -21.17 34.04
N PRO A 35 -3.32 -20.10 34.64
CA PRO A 35 -4.62 -19.56 34.25
C PRO A 35 -4.57 -19.03 32.81
N MET A 36 -5.56 -19.42 32.01
CA MET A 36 -5.75 -19.07 30.59
C MET A 36 -5.64 -17.57 30.29
N ASP A 37 -5.90 -16.71 31.28
CA ASP A 37 -5.76 -15.24 31.20
C ASP A 37 -4.34 -14.81 30.80
N SER A 38 -3.32 -15.41 31.42
CA SER A 38 -1.91 -15.06 31.19
C SER A 38 -1.42 -15.37 29.76
N SER A 39 -1.90 -16.47 29.16
CA SER A 39 -1.59 -16.84 27.78
C SER A 39 -2.26 -15.93 26.75
N LEU A 40 -3.49 -15.48 27.01
CA LEU A 40 -4.23 -14.60 26.10
C LEU A 40 -3.63 -13.19 26.06
N LEU A 41 -3.21 -12.68 27.23
CA LEU A 41 -2.49 -11.41 27.32
C LEU A 41 -1.15 -11.48 26.57
N SER A 42 -0.37 -12.54 26.77
CA SER A 42 0.93 -12.72 26.11
C SER A 42 0.81 -12.79 24.58
N TYR A 43 -0.21 -13.50 24.08
CA TYR A 43 -0.50 -13.59 22.65
C TYR A 43 -0.89 -12.22 22.06
N SER A 44 -1.79 -11.50 22.73
CA SER A 44 -2.25 -10.17 22.30
C SER A 44 -1.12 -9.14 22.31
N LEU A 45 -0.27 -9.13 23.35
CA LEU A 45 0.89 -8.24 23.45
C LEU A 45 1.89 -8.48 22.31
N THR A 46 2.14 -9.75 21.98
CA THR A 46 3.02 -10.12 20.86
C THR A 46 2.46 -9.61 19.53
N GLY A 47 1.15 -9.75 19.30
CA GLY A 47 0.49 -9.23 18.10
C GLY A 47 0.56 -7.71 17.99
N ILE A 48 0.34 -6.98 19.09
CA ILE A 48 0.43 -5.51 19.12
C ILE A 48 1.86 -5.04 18.82
N VAL A 49 2.86 -5.67 19.43
CA VAL A 49 4.27 -5.31 19.18
C VAL A 49 4.62 -5.55 17.72
N ALA A 50 4.24 -6.70 17.15
CA ALA A 50 4.47 -6.99 15.73
C ALA A 50 3.79 -5.96 14.82
N HIS A 51 2.55 -5.57 15.12
CA HIS A 51 1.84 -4.54 14.37
C HIS A 51 2.55 -3.19 14.41
N LEU A 52 3.00 -2.74 15.60
CA LEU A 52 3.71 -1.48 15.76
C LEU A 52 5.04 -1.45 14.99
N VAL A 53 5.76 -2.58 14.94
CA VAL A 53 7.00 -2.69 14.16
C VAL A 53 6.70 -2.52 12.66
N HIS A 54 5.71 -3.24 12.12
CA HIS A 54 5.34 -3.12 10.70
C HIS A 54 4.84 -1.71 10.36
N LEU A 55 3.99 -1.14 11.21
CA LEU A 55 3.49 0.23 11.05
C LEU A 55 4.62 1.26 11.07
N GLY A 56 5.57 1.11 12.00
CA GLY A 56 6.74 1.98 12.11
C GLY A 56 7.60 1.94 10.86
N ILE A 57 7.91 0.75 10.35
CA ILE A 57 8.73 0.60 9.13
C ILE A 57 7.97 1.12 7.90
N ALA A 58 6.67 0.82 7.76
CA ALA A 58 5.86 1.36 6.68
C ALA A 58 5.82 2.90 6.71
N THR A 59 5.72 3.49 7.90
CA THR A 59 5.78 4.95 8.08
C THR A 59 7.12 5.52 7.60
N VAL A 60 8.24 4.90 8.01
CA VAL A 60 9.58 5.28 7.53
C VAL A 60 9.68 5.13 6.02
N ALA A 61 9.14 4.07 5.44
CA ALA A 61 9.13 3.85 4.00
C ALA A 61 8.36 4.93 3.24
N VAL A 62 7.22 5.41 3.78
CA VAL A 62 6.48 6.55 3.21
C VAL A 62 7.30 7.84 3.30
N ILE A 63 7.96 8.11 4.42
CA ILE A 63 8.83 9.29 4.58
C ILE A 63 9.98 9.26 3.56
N VAL A 64 10.62 8.09 3.40
CA VAL A 64 11.69 7.88 2.42
C VAL A 64 11.18 8.06 0.99
N PHE A 65 10.01 7.50 0.67
CA PHE A 65 9.36 7.72 -0.62
C PHE A 65 9.13 9.22 -0.89
N VAL A 66 8.56 9.96 0.07
CA VAL A 66 8.31 11.40 -0.08
C VAL A 66 9.62 12.16 -0.27
N ALA A 67 10.67 11.83 0.49
CA ALA A 67 11.98 12.47 0.34
C ALA A 67 12.57 12.23 -1.06
N ILE A 68 12.56 10.98 -1.54
CA ILE A 68 13.06 10.63 -2.88
C ILE A 68 12.21 11.29 -3.96
N TYR A 69 10.89 11.24 -3.82
CA TYR A 69 9.95 11.83 -4.78
C TYR A 69 10.20 13.34 -4.93
N VAL A 70 10.27 14.08 -3.82
CA VAL A 70 10.53 15.53 -3.82
C VAL A 70 11.94 15.88 -4.33
N MET A 71 12.93 15.00 -4.13
CA MET A 71 14.26 15.19 -4.70
C MET A 71 14.29 14.97 -6.22
N MET A 72 13.47 14.05 -6.74
CA MET A 72 13.37 13.77 -8.17
C MET A 72 12.45 14.74 -8.90
N THR A 73 11.42 15.26 -8.24
CA THR A 73 10.55 16.27 -8.83
C THR A 73 11.25 17.64 -8.79
N PRO A 74 11.22 18.41 -9.89
CA PRO A 74 11.81 19.76 -9.91
C PRO A 74 10.98 20.78 -9.10
N HIS A 75 9.84 20.35 -8.58
CA HIS A 75 8.89 21.19 -7.85
C HIS A 75 9.34 21.36 -6.42
N HIS A 76 9.30 22.60 -5.93
CA HIS A 76 9.45 22.85 -4.51
C HIS A 76 8.09 22.60 -3.83
N GLU A 77 7.59 21.37 -3.87
CA GLU A 77 6.21 21.02 -3.50
C GLU A 77 5.85 21.54 -2.11
N PHE A 78 6.72 21.32 -1.10
CA PHE A 78 6.51 21.86 0.24
C PHE A 78 6.47 23.38 0.31
N ARG A 79 7.24 24.09 -0.53
CA ARG A 79 7.20 25.55 -0.62
C ARG A 79 5.88 26.01 -1.22
N LEU A 80 5.44 25.38 -2.31
CA LEU A 80 4.18 25.69 -3.00
C LEU A 80 2.97 25.42 -2.09
N ILE A 81 2.99 24.29 -1.37
CA ILE A 81 1.94 23.94 -0.40
C ILE A 81 1.88 25.00 0.72
N ARG A 82 3.03 25.44 1.25
CA ARG A 82 3.09 26.53 2.24
C ARG A 82 2.60 27.88 1.70
N GLN A 83 2.68 28.10 0.39
CA GLN A 83 2.14 29.28 -0.30
C GLN A 83 0.65 29.15 -0.65
N GLY A 84 -0.02 28.06 -0.25
CA GLY A 84 -1.44 27.84 -0.50
C GLY A 84 -1.76 27.24 -1.88
N ASN A 85 -0.77 26.72 -2.60
CA ASN A 85 -1.00 26.05 -3.87
C ASN A 85 -1.64 24.67 -3.65
N ALA A 86 -2.97 24.61 -3.85
CA ALA A 86 -3.74 23.38 -3.75
C ALA A 86 -3.33 22.32 -4.79
N ALA A 87 -2.89 22.72 -5.99
CA ALA A 87 -2.44 21.79 -7.02
C ALA A 87 -1.19 21.01 -6.57
N ALA A 88 -0.24 21.67 -5.93
CA ALA A 88 0.94 21.01 -5.35
C ALA A 88 0.54 20.01 -4.25
N ALA A 89 -0.41 20.37 -3.38
CA ALA A 89 -0.91 19.48 -2.33
C ALA A 89 -1.62 18.25 -2.90
N ILE A 90 -2.47 18.42 -3.92
CA ILE A 90 -3.19 17.33 -4.57
C ILE A 90 -2.22 16.39 -5.28
N SER A 91 -1.26 16.94 -6.03
CA SER A 91 -0.25 16.15 -6.75
C SER A 91 0.57 15.28 -5.80
N LEU A 92 1.18 15.89 -4.77
CA LEU A 92 1.98 15.16 -3.78
C LEU A 92 1.12 14.17 -2.98
N GLY A 93 -0.09 14.58 -2.57
CA GLY A 93 -1.03 13.70 -1.88
C GLY A 93 -1.40 12.47 -2.71
N GLY A 94 -1.67 12.65 -4.00
CA GLY A 94 -1.93 11.55 -4.93
C GLY A 94 -0.76 10.60 -5.10
N ALA A 95 0.47 11.14 -5.17
CA ALA A 95 1.69 10.34 -5.23
C ALA A 95 1.88 9.48 -3.97
N ILE A 96 1.65 10.06 -2.78
CA ILE A 96 1.69 9.37 -1.49
C ILE A 96 0.64 8.26 -1.45
N LEU A 97 -0.61 8.54 -1.82
CA LEU A 97 -1.67 7.54 -1.86
C LEU A 97 -1.33 6.40 -2.83
N GLY A 98 -0.84 6.73 -4.02
CA GLY A 98 -0.42 5.76 -5.02
C GLY A 98 0.67 4.82 -4.51
N TYR A 99 1.69 5.32 -3.83
CA TYR A 99 2.72 4.49 -3.21
C TYR A 99 2.21 3.67 -2.01
N THR A 100 1.30 4.24 -1.23
CA THR A 100 0.80 3.60 0.00
C THR A 100 -0.06 2.36 -0.28
N LEU A 101 -0.76 2.31 -1.42
CA LEU A 101 -1.60 1.16 -1.82
C LEU A 101 -0.82 -0.17 -1.96
N PRO A 102 0.26 -0.25 -2.75
CA PRO A 102 1.09 -1.46 -2.83
C PRO A 102 1.87 -1.68 -1.53
N LEU A 103 2.31 -0.63 -0.84
CA LEU A 103 2.98 -0.78 0.46
C LEU A 103 2.06 -1.43 1.51
N ALA A 104 0.79 -1.02 1.59
CA ALA A 104 -0.19 -1.61 2.49
C ALA A 104 -0.40 -3.11 2.17
N LYS A 105 -0.38 -3.47 0.88
CA LYS A 105 -0.46 -4.87 0.48
C LYS A 105 0.82 -5.65 0.78
N ALA A 106 2.00 -5.01 0.69
CA ALA A 106 3.26 -5.60 1.14
C ALA A 106 3.19 -5.93 2.64
N VAL A 107 2.81 -4.96 3.47
CA VAL A 107 2.63 -5.16 4.92
C VAL A 107 1.66 -6.31 5.22
N ALA A 108 0.58 -6.44 4.44
CA ALA A 108 -0.44 -7.47 4.66
C ALA A 108 -0.01 -8.89 4.26
N GLN A 109 0.93 -9.03 3.31
CA GLN A 109 1.36 -10.33 2.79
C GLN A 109 2.73 -10.78 3.33
N SER A 110 3.54 -9.84 3.84
CA SER A 110 4.92 -10.14 4.18
C SER A 110 5.06 -11.01 5.43
N GLU A 111 5.75 -12.13 5.27
CA GLU A 111 6.11 -13.04 6.36
C GLU A 111 7.39 -12.57 7.10
N SER A 112 8.12 -11.61 6.52
CA SER A 112 9.32 -11.03 7.11
C SER A 112 9.46 -9.54 6.80
N ILE A 113 10.17 -8.82 7.68
CA ILE A 113 10.51 -7.40 7.47
C ILE A 113 11.28 -7.20 6.16
N MET A 114 12.16 -8.14 5.80
CA MET A 114 12.96 -8.03 4.58
C MET A 114 12.10 -8.12 3.33
N ASP A 115 11.14 -9.05 3.32
CA ASP A 115 10.18 -9.19 2.21
C ASP A 115 9.34 -7.91 2.03
N MET A 116 8.88 -7.32 3.14
CA MET A 116 8.16 -6.05 3.12
C MET A 116 9.01 -4.90 2.54
N LEU A 117 10.29 -4.83 2.89
CA LEU A 117 11.21 -3.81 2.37
C LEU A 117 11.49 -4.00 0.87
N LEU A 118 11.61 -5.24 0.39
CA LEU A 118 11.78 -5.53 -1.03
C LEU A 118 10.56 -5.10 -1.83
N TRP A 119 9.36 -5.48 -1.40
CA TRP A 119 8.11 -5.08 -2.05
C TRP A 119 7.86 -3.57 -1.97
N SER A 120 8.19 -2.95 -0.84
CA SER A 120 8.20 -1.50 -0.69
C SER A 120 9.14 -0.83 -1.69
N GLY A 121 10.33 -1.39 -1.93
CA GLY A 121 11.26 -0.92 -2.95
C GLY A 121 10.71 -1.04 -4.37
N VAL A 122 10.10 -2.19 -4.71
CA VAL A 122 9.44 -2.40 -6.01
C VAL A 122 8.31 -1.38 -6.20
N ALA A 123 7.50 -1.16 -5.17
CA ALA A 123 6.46 -0.14 -5.17
C ALA A 123 6.99 1.26 -5.41
N LEU A 124 8.10 1.61 -4.76
CA LEU A 124 8.75 2.90 -4.91
C LEU A 124 9.22 3.11 -6.34
N VAL A 125 9.92 2.13 -6.91
CA VAL A 125 10.43 2.20 -8.30
C VAL A 125 9.28 2.32 -9.30
N ALA A 126 8.24 1.49 -9.16
CA ALA A 126 7.08 1.55 -10.04
C ALA A 126 6.41 2.94 -10.00
N GLN A 127 6.30 3.54 -8.80
CA GLN A 127 5.71 4.86 -8.63
C GLN A 127 6.56 5.98 -9.26
N LEU A 128 7.89 5.88 -9.17
CA LEU A 128 8.79 6.83 -9.82
C LEU A 128 8.77 6.69 -11.35
N VAL A 129 8.72 5.47 -11.86
CA VAL A 129 8.58 5.20 -13.30
C VAL A 129 7.24 5.73 -13.83
N ALA A 130 6.17 5.53 -13.07
CA ALA A 130 4.85 6.10 -13.36
C ALA A 130 4.91 7.63 -13.51
N TYR A 131 5.43 8.31 -12.48
CA TYR A 131 5.59 9.76 -12.50
C TYR A 131 6.47 10.23 -13.66
N GLY A 132 7.63 9.59 -13.86
CA GLY A 132 8.54 9.90 -14.96
C GLY A 132 7.88 9.76 -16.32
N THR A 133 7.12 8.68 -16.53
CA THR A 133 6.38 8.43 -17.78
C THR A 133 5.29 9.48 -17.99
N THR A 134 4.50 9.80 -16.96
CA THR A 134 3.49 10.87 -17.06
C THR A 134 4.11 12.21 -17.38
N ARG A 135 5.26 12.54 -16.77
CA ARG A 135 6.00 13.77 -17.06
C ARG A 135 6.56 13.81 -18.48
N LEU A 136 7.00 12.68 -19.03
CA LEU A 136 7.49 12.60 -20.41
C LEU A 136 6.36 12.74 -21.43
N LEU A 137 5.21 12.11 -21.18
CA LEU A 137 4.05 12.18 -22.08
C LEU A 137 3.30 13.52 -21.98
N LEU A 138 3.25 14.11 -20.79
CA LEU A 138 2.48 15.31 -20.48
C LEU A 138 3.32 16.32 -19.67
N PRO A 139 4.42 16.86 -20.24
CA PRO A 139 5.36 17.73 -19.53
C PRO A 139 4.71 19.01 -18.98
N GLN A 140 3.65 19.48 -19.63
CA GLN A 140 2.85 20.63 -19.21
C GLN A 140 2.11 20.43 -17.88
N LEU A 141 1.82 19.18 -17.46
CA LEU A 141 1.19 18.93 -16.16
C LEU A 141 2.09 19.39 -15.00
N SER A 142 3.40 19.21 -15.13
CA SER A 142 4.39 19.69 -14.16
C SER A 142 4.28 21.21 -13.99
N ALA A 143 4.35 21.97 -15.10
CA ALA A 143 4.25 23.43 -15.06
C ALA A 143 2.90 23.90 -14.51
N HIS A 144 1.81 23.21 -14.87
CA HIS A 144 0.48 23.50 -14.37
C HIS A 144 0.34 23.33 -12.84
N VAL A 145 1.06 22.38 -12.24
CA VAL A 145 1.10 22.23 -10.78
C VAL A 145 1.75 23.46 -10.13
N ASP A 146 2.86 23.96 -10.69
CA ASP A 146 3.51 25.19 -10.20
C ASP A 146 2.59 26.41 -10.31
N GLU A 147 1.81 26.50 -11.40
CA GLU A 147 0.82 27.56 -11.65
C GLU A 147 -0.46 27.42 -10.80
N GLY A 148 -0.61 26.36 -10.02
CA GLY A 148 -1.80 26.15 -9.18
C GLY A 148 -3.03 25.63 -9.92
N LYS A 149 -2.87 25.08 -11.13
CA LYS A 149 -3.97 24.48 -11.90
C LYS A 149 -4.38 23.12 -11.32
N THR A 150 -5.40 23.15 -10.48
CA THR A 150 -5.91 21.98 -9.75
C THR A 150 -6.37 20.84 -10.65
N ALA A 151 -6.97 21.12 -11.81
CA ALA A 151 -7.41 20.07 -12.74
C ALA A 151 -6.25 19.18 -13.21
N SER A 152 -5.10 19.78 -13.53
CA SER A 152 -3.89 19.03 -13.91
C SER A 152 -3.31 18.23 -12.76
N ALA A 153 -3.33 18.78 -11.55
CA ALA A 153 -2.91 18.07 -10.35
C ALA A 153 -3.82 16.88 -10.01
N ILE A 154 -5.14 17.03 -10.12
CA ILE A 154 -6.11 15.95 -9.89
C ILE A 154 -5.86 14.81 -10.88
N PHE A 155 -5.62 15.13 -12.15
CA PHE A 155 -5.33 14.13 -13.15
C PHE A 155 -4.00 13.39 -12.87
N LEU A 156 -2.94 14.12 -12.49
CA LEU A 156 -1.67 13.54 -12.09
C LEU A 156 -1.81 12.63 -10.85
N ALA A 157 -2.56 13.09 -9.85
CA ALA A 157 -2.89 12.32 -8.66
C ALA A 157 -3.69 11.05 -9.00
N ALA A 158 -4.66 11.14 -9.91
CA ALA A 158 -5.46 9.99 -10.34
C ALA A 158 -4.60 8.93 -11.05
N ILE A 159 -3.66 9.33 -11.90
CA ILE A 159 -2.71 8.40 -12.54
C ILE A 159 -1.84 7.71 -11.47
N ALA A 160 -1.30 8.49 -10.54
CA ALA A 160 -0.46 7.97 -9.46
C ALA A 160 -1.21 6.92 -8.61
N VAL A 161 -2.47 7.20 -8.26
CA VAL A 161 -3.33 6.28 -7.52
C VAL A 161 -3.68 5.05 -8.35
N ALA A 162 -4.03 5.21 -9.62
CA ALA A 162 -4.36 4.10 -10.51
C ALA A 162 -3.19 3.13 -10.68
N ILE A 163 -1.98 3.64 -10.89
CA ILE A 163 -0.79 2.79 -11.03
C ILE A 163 -0.44 2.11 -9.70
N GLY A 164 -0.54 2.83 -8.59
CA GLY A 164 -0.42 2.26 -7.25
C GLY A 164 -1.38 1.10 -7.02
N LEU A 165 -2.64 1.28 -7.41
CA LEU A 165 -3.67 0.25 -7.29
C LEU A 165 -3.36 -0.97 -8.19
N LEU A 166 -2.93 -0.75 -9.43
CA LEU A 166 -2.55 -1.83 -10.34
C LEU A 166 -1.33 -2.60 -9.81
N ASN A 167 -0.34 -1.89 -9.28
CA ASN A 167 0.83 -2.50 -8.67
C ASN A 167 0.44 -3.34 -7.45
N SER A 168 -0.41 -2.78 -6.58
CA SER A 168 -1.01 -3.52 -5.47
C SER A 168 -1.71 -4.77 -5.99
N ALA A 169 -2.60 -4.67 -6.99
CA ALA A 169 -3.29 -5.84 -7.54
C ALA A 169 -2.32 -6.91 -8.10
N ALA A 170 -1.23 -6.51 -8.74
CA ALA A 170 -0.24 -7.40 -9.35
C ALA A 170 0.61 -8.19 -8.34
N MET A 171 0.74 -7.72 -7.09
CA MET A 171 1.44 -8.47 -6.04
C MET A 171 0.61 -9.71 -5.67
N THR A 172 0.88 -10.86 -6.27
CA THR A 172 0.17 -12.11 -5.98
C THR A 172 0.79 -12.82 -4.78
N ALA A 173 -0.06 -13.30 -3.87
CA ALA A 173 0.30 -14.22 -2.80
C ALA A 173 0.54 -15.64 -3.32
#